data_AF-A0A3M7TU09-F1
#
_entry.id   AF-A0A3M7TU09-F1
#
_cell.length_a   1.000
_cell.length_b   1.000
_cell.length_c   1.000
_cell.angle_alpha   90.00
_cell.angle_beta   90.00
_cell.angle_gamma   90.00
#
_symmetry.space_group_name_H-M   'P 1'
#
loop_
_entity.id
_entity.type
_entity.pdbx_description
1 polymer ?
#
loop_
_entity_poly.entity_id
_entity_poly.type
_entity_poly.pdbx_seq_one_letter_code
_entity_poly.pdbx_strand_id
1 'polypeptide(L)' 'MFLHTEAFKDKIEFFEAGSLKALEKQIQQKIEDNQAIMLSVHHVSHQVSTHPKGYLVYTAVVHFKAQN' A
#
# COMPACT_ATOMS: atom_id res chain seq x y z
N MET A 1 7.30 16.29 -30.73
CA MET A 1 6.25 15.90 -29.78
C MET A 1 6.94 15.62 -28.45
N PHE A 2 6.81 16.52 -27.48
CA PHE A 2 7.34 16.30 -26.14
C PHE A 2 6.23 15.68 -25.30
N LEU A 3 6.39 14.42 -24.88
CA LEU A 3 5.48 13.79 -23.92
C LEU A 3 5.91 14.24 -22.52
N HIS A 4 5.14 15.12 -21.89
CA HIS A 4 5.25 15.34 -20.46
C HIS A 4 4.59 14.17 -19.74
N THR A 5 5.41 13.24 -19.23
CA THR A 5 4.96 12.29 -18.22
C THR A 5 5.02 12.99 -16.87
N GLU A 6 3.88 13.55 -16.43
CA GLU A 6 3.72 13.96 -15.03
C GLU A 6 3.95 12.71 -14.15
N ALA A 7 5.08 12.67 -13.44
CA ALA A 7 5.38 11.56 -12.55
C ALA A 7 4.36 11.53 -11.40
N PHE A 8 3.89 10.34 -11.03
CA PHE A 8 3.06 10.17 -9.84
C PHE A 8 3.84 10.66 -8.61
N LYS A 9 3.26 11.60 -7.86
CA LYS A 9 3.91 12.19 -6.67
C LYS A 9 3.51 11.50 -5.39
N ASP A 10 2.23 11.18 -5.27
CA ASP A 10 1.63 10.59 -4.08
C ASP A 10 0.59 9.55 -4.50
N LYS A 11 0.52 8.45 -3.75
CA LYS A 11 -0.45 7.37 -3.94
C LYS A 11 -0.81 6.78 -2.59
N ILE A 12 -2.11 6.71 -2.29
CA ILE A 12 -2.62 6.03 -1.10
C ILE A 12 -3.26 4.72 -1.54
N GLU A 13 -2.93 3.62 -0.86
CA GLU A 13 -3.51 2.30 -1.12
C GLU A 13 -3.94 1.63 0.19
N PHE A 14 -5.12 1.01 0.16
CA PHE A 14 -5.71 0.31 1.29
C PHE A 14 -5.55 -1.20 1.09
N PHE A 15 -5.14 -1.88 2.14
CA PHE A 15 -4.94 -3.33 2.13
C PHE A 15 -5.78 -3.97 3.21
N GLU A 16 -6.29 -5.16 2.93
CA GLU A 16 -7.02 -5.99 3.87
C GLU A 16 -6.57 -7.45 3.75
N ALA A 17 -6.48 -8.16 4.87
CA ALA A 17 -6.24 -9.59 4.88
C ALA A 17 -6.81 -10.27 6.13
N GLY A 18 -7.04 -11.58 6.03
CA GLY A 18 -7.40 -12.42 7.18
C GLY A 18 -6.24 -12.78 8.12
N SER A 19 -5.00 -12.35 7.81
CA SER A 19 -3.84 -12.52 8.69
C SER A 19 -2.79 -11.45 8.43
N LEU A 20 -1.99 -11.12 9.44
CA LEU A 20 -0.89 -10.16 9.32
C LEU A 20 0.12 -10.57 8.23
N LYS A 21 0.44 -11.87 8.13
CA LYS A 21 1.35 -12.41 7.11
C LYS A 21 0.83 -12.21 5.68
N ALA A 22 -0.48 -12.39 5.48
CA ALA A 22 -1.09 -12.16 4.19
C ALA A 22 -1.17 -10.67 3.85
N LEU A 23 -1.37 -9.81 4.85
CA LEU A 23 -1.34 -8.35 4.69
C LEU A 23 0.06 -7.89 4.27
N GLU A 24 1.10 -8.34 4.98
CA GLU A 24 2.50 -8.05 4.68
C GLU A 24 2.88 -8.47 3.26
N LYS A 25 2.50 -9.68 2.84
CA LYS A 25 2.76 -10.15 1.47
C LYS A 25 2.13 -9.24 0.41
N GLN A 26 0.90 -8.78 0.62
CA GLN A 26 0.23 -7.87 -0.31
C GLN A 26 0.93 -6.51 -0.39
N ILE A 27 1.31 -5.95 0.76
CA ILE A 27 2.03 -4.67 0.83
C ILE A 27 3.38 -4.80 0.14
N GLN A 28 4.13 -5.89 0.40
CA GLN A 28 5.43 -6.14 -0.20
C GLN A 28 5.36 -6.22 -1.73
N GLN A 29 4.38 -6.96 -2.28
CA GLN A 29 4.16 -7.00 -3.72
C GLN A 29 3.91 -5.60 -4.30
N LYS A 30 3.16 -4.76 -3.58
CA LYS A 30 2.88 -3.41 -4.05
C LYS A 30 4.07 -2.47 -3.95
N ILE A 31 4.95 -2.68 -2.98
CA ILE A 31 6.24 -1.97 -2.92
C ILE A 31 7.05 -2.27 -4.18
N GLU A 32 7.15 -3.53 -4.58
CA GLU A 32 7.88 -3.96 -5.78
C GLU A 32 7.26 -3.38 -7.06
N ASP A 33 5.93 -3.44 -7.21
CA ASP A 33 5.23 -2.85 -8.35
C ASP A 33 5.48 -1.32 -8.44
N ASN A 34 5.45 -0.63 -7.30
CA ASN A 34 5.56 0.82 -7.23
C ASN A 34 6.98 1.34 -7.51
N GLN A 35 8.01 0.50 -7.38
CA GLN A 35 9.38 0.84 -7.80
C GLN A 35 9.44 1.15 -9.31
N ALA A 36 8.65 0.46 -10.13
CA ALA A 36 8.60 0.68 -11.57
C ALA A 36 8.07 2.09 -11.94
N ILE A 37 7.35 2.74 -11.02
CA ILE A 37 6.83 4.11 -11.17
C ILE A 37 7.49 5.10 -10.21
N MET A 38 8.67 4.75 -9.68
CA MET A 38 9.52 5.61 -8.83
C MET A 38 8.85 6.08 -7.53
N LEU A 39 7.89 5.31 -7.01
CA LEU A 39 7.28 5.54 -5.71
C LEU A 39 7.90 4.63 -4.64
N SER A 40 8.12 5.16 -3.44
CA SER A 40 8.55 4.41 -2.25
C SER A 40 7.56 4.61 -1.09
N VAL A 41 7.66 3.79 -0.05
CA VAL A 41 6.81 3.92 1.14
C VAL A 41 7.20 5.18 1.90
N HIS A 42 6.23 6.08 2.09
CA HIS A 42 6.34 7.25 2.95
C HIS A 42 5.81 6.96 4.37
N HIS A 43 4.65 6.29 4.46
CA HIS A 43 4.03 5.97 5.73
C HIS A 43 3.14 4.72 5.63
N VAL A 44 3.04 3.97 6.73
CA VAL A 44 2.11 2.84 6.87
C VAL A 44 1.37 2.95 8.21
N SER A 45 0.05 2.93 8.14
CA SER A 45 -0.82 2.85 9.33
C SER A 45 -1.57 1.52 9.32
N HIS A 46 -1.61 0.84 10.47
CA HIS A 46 -2.26 -0.47 10.63
C HIS A 46 -3.46 -0.38 11.55
N GLN A 47 -4.49 -1.16 11.25
CA GLN A 47 -5.64 -1.35 12.12
C GLN A 47 -6.11 -2.80 12.08
N VAL A 48 -6.45 -3.34 13.25
CA VAL A 48 -7.10 -4.65 13.39
C VAL A 48 -8.51 -4.42 13.88
N SER A 49 -9.48 -5.04 13.23
CA SER A 49 -10.89 -5.00 13.63
C SER A 49 -11.46 -6.41 13.71
N THR A 50 -12.55 -6.58 14.45
CA THR A 50 -13.28 -7.84 14.49
C THR A 50 -14.42 -7.78 13.49
N HIS A 51 -14.45 -8.69 12.53
CA HIS A 51 -15.57 -8.82 11.60
C HIS A 51 -16.84 -9.22 12.36
N PRO A 52 -18.05 -8.82 11.91
CA PRO A 52 -19.31 -9.27 12.52
C PRO A 52 -19.50 -10.80 12.65
N LYS A 53 -18.71 -11.58 11.91
CA LYS A 53 -18.69 -13.05 11.95
C LYS A 53 -17.68 -13.61 12.97
N GLY A 54 -17.01 -12.76 13.74
CA GLY A 54 -16.10 -13.15 14.83
C GLY A 54 -14.64 -13.37 14.47
N TYR A 55 -14.24 -13.25 13.19
CA TYR A 55 -12.84 -13.33 12.79
C TYR A 55 -12.15 -11.97 12.78
N LEU A 56 -10.82 -11.96 12.96
CA LEU A 56 -10.01 -10.75 12.87
C LEU A 56 -9.79 -10.34 11.41
N VAL A 57 -9.84 -9.04 11.17
CA VAL A 57 -9.54 -8.42 9.89
C VAL A 57 -8.36 -7.47 10.10
N TYR A 58 -7.29 -7.70 9.35
CA TYR A 58 -6.09 -6.90 9.39
C TYR A 58 -6.12 -5.93 8.21
N THR A 59 -5.96 -4.64 8.49
CA THR A 59 -5.98 -3.60 7.47
C THR A 59 -4.76 -2.70 7.58
N ALA A 60 -4.35 -2.13 6.46
CA ALA A 60 -3.34 -1.09 6.43
C ALA A 60 -3.66 -0.01 5.38
N VAL A 61 -3.26 1.21 5.68
CA VAL A 61 -3.19 2.31 4.72
C VAL A 61 -1.71 2.58 4.45
N VAL A 62 -1.30 2.44 3.20
CA VAL A 62 0.07 2.74 2.77
C VAL A 62 0.06 4.01 1.93
N HIS A 63 0.83 5.01 2.38
CA HIS A 63 1.15 6.19 1.60
C HIS A 63 2.47 5.95 0.88
N PHE A 64 2.39 5.85 -0.44
CA PHE A 64 3.55 5.85 -1.33
C PHE A 64 3.81 7.26 -1.86
N LYS A 65 5.08 7.64 -1.95
CA LYS A 65 5.51 8.96 -2.42
C LYS A 65 6.69 8.83 -3.38
N ALA A 66 6.81 9.76 -4.32
CA ALA A 66 7.98 9.83 -5.19
C ALA A 66 9.26 9.86 -4.35
N GLN A 67 10.27 9.11 -4.78
CA GLN A 67 11.60 9.21 -4.19
C GLN A 67 12.15 10.61 -4.51
N ASN A 68 12.47 11.37 -3.47
CA ASN A 68 13.16 12.66 -3.60
C ASN A 68 14.64 12.45 -3.91
#